data_AF-C0W804-F1
#
_entry.id   AF-C0W804-F1
#
_cell.length_a   1.000
_cell.length_b   1.000
_cell.length_c   1.000
_cell.angle_alpha   90.00
_cell.angle_beta   90.00
_cell.angle_gamma   90.00
#
_symmetry.space_group_name_H-M   'P 1'
#
loop_
_entity.id
_entity.type
_entity.pdbx_description
1 polymer ?
#
loop_
_entity_poly.entity_id
_entity_poly.type
_entity_poly.pdbx_seq_one_letter_code
_entity_poly.pdbx_strand_id
1 'polypeptide(L)'
;MDGLAIERQREDCENLARFRHWEVVETYVDQSISASDKTKKRPAYLQMVADYEAGLLDAIVCYDLDRLTRQPRELEDWIDRAESRGLLLVTANGDADLSTDGGRMYARIKAAVARAEVERKGARQSRAHVQRARQGRPPKGVRPLGYSTSGQIIPHEAEGVRAIYAAFLRGDSLQGIARALSGTQMDGEGLGVPHLPLHSRTVVLERNARREVEGKVPRPVPEDRPWSASTVLGILRNPRYAGYSVYTSKDVRRQETGESRRKALRDNLVKDENGELVLGQWEAIVETDQWWTVQNFLDDPARVTNRSGSTVRKHLGAGLYRCEVCGEPVRTRARYYSCKAGHLNRTRSAIDDFVRALVVERLKRKDLRRRKKQADPE
;
A
#
# COMPACT_ATOMS: atom_id res chain seq x y z
N MET A 1 4.99 -14.53 -18.74
CA MET A 1 5.60 -15.89 -18.79
C MET A 1 4.48 -16.75 -19.32
N ASP A 2 4.34 -16.69 -20.64
CA ASP A 2 3.05 -16.59 -21.33
C ASP A 2 2.72 -17.94 -21.98
N GLY A 3 1.63 -18.59 -21.55
CA GLY A 3 1.04 -19.79 -22.17
C GLY A 3 1.90 -21.06 -22.22
N LEU A 4 2.96 -21.04 -23.04
CA LEU A 4 3.81 -22.18 -23.39
C LEU A 4 4.49 -22.85 -22.19
N ALA A 5 4.81 -22.09 -21.13
CA ALA A 5 5.41 -22.64 -19.91
C ALA A 5 4.39 -23.35 -19.01
N ILE A 6 3.12 -22.96 -19.08
CA ILE A 6 2.03 -23.60 -18.32
C ILE A 6 1.60 -24.87 -19.05
N GLU A 7 1.52 -24.83 -20.37
CA GLU A 7 1.14 -26.00 -21.18
C GLU A 7 2.14 -27.16 -20.99
N ARG A 8 3.45 -26.88 -20.97
CA ARG A 8 4.46 -27.90 -20.67
C ARG A 8 4.30 -28.49 -19.26
N GLN A 9 4.05 -27.65 -18.26
CA GLN A 9 3.83 -28.12 -16.88
C GLN A 9 2.58 -28.99 -16.78
N ARG A 10 1.53 -28.63 -17.53
CA ARG A 10 0.29 -29.42 -17.62
C ARG A 10 0.55 -30.76 -18.28
N GLU A 11 1.23 -30.78 -19.42
CA GLU A 11 1.61 -32.00 -20.13
C GLU A 11 2.43 -32.93 -19.23
N ASP A 12 3.40 -32.40 -18.46
CA ASP A 12 4.17 -33.17 -17.47
C ASP A 12 3.27 -33.79 -16.39
N CYS A 13 2.27 -33.05 -15.89
CA CYS A 13 1.32 -33.57 -14.91
C CYS A 13 0.40 -34.65 -15.50
N GLU A 14 -0.12 -34.44 -16.70
CA GLU A 14 -0.98 -35.40 -17.40
C GLU A 14 -0.21 -36.68 -17.78
N ASN A 15 1.06 -36.56 -18.17
CA ASN A 15 1.95 -37.69 -18.40
C ASN A 15 2.13 -38.52 -17.13
N LEU A 16 2.33 -37.86 -15.99
CA LEU A 16 2.46 -38.56 -14.71
C LEU A 16 1.16 -39.23 -14.26
N ALA A 17 0.01 -38.58 -14.47
CA ALA A 17 -1.30 -39.16 -14.20
C ALA A 17 -1.52 -40.42 -15.06
N ARG A 18 -1.23 -40.35 -16.36
CA ARG A 18 -1.29 -41.51 -17.28
C ARG A 18 -0.37 -42.65 -16.84
N PHE A 19 0.86 -42.33 -16.46
CA PHE A 19 1.83 -43.32 -15.97
C PHE A 19 1.35 -44.03 -14.70
N ARG A 20 0.66 -43.32 -13.80
CA ARG A 20 0.06 -43.89 -12.58
C ARG A 20 -1.33 -44.49 -12.80
N HIS A 21 -1.83 -44.51 -14.03
CA HIS A 21 -3.18 -44.94 -14.37
C HIS A 21 -4.29 -44.16 -13.64
N TRP A 22 -4.07 -42.87 -13.40
CA TRP A 22 -5.06 -41.98 -12.81
C TRP A 22 -5.89 -41.29 -13.90
N GLU A 23 -7.19 -41.16 -13.65
CA GLU A 23 -8.10 -40.38 -14.49
C GLU A 23 -8.04 -38.90 -14.10
N VAL A 24 -7.84 -38.02 -15.08
CA VAL A 24 -7.84 -36.57 -14.85
C VAL A 24 -9.28 -36.06 -14.91
N VAL A 25 -9.87 -35.84 -13.73
CA VAL A 25 -11.26 -35.36 -13.61
C VAL A 25 -11.41 -33.85 -13.82
N GLU A 26 -10.40 -33.06 -13.47
CA GLU A 26 -10.43 -31.59 -13.57
C GLU A 26 -9.00 -31.01 -13.59
N THR A 27 -8.82 -29.82 -14.18
CA THR A 27 -7.55 -29.09 -14.25
C THR A 27 -7.68 -27.66 -13.71
N TYR A 28 -7.07 -27.41 -12.54
CA TYR A 28 -7.15 -26.11 -11.87
C TYR A 28 -5.99 -25.17 -12.25
N VAL A 29 -6.28 -24.06 -12.93
CA VAL A 29 -5.27 -23.10 -13.40
C VAL A 29 -5.50 -21.69 -12.88
N ASP A 30 -4.58 -21.18 -12.06
CA ASP A 30 -4.54 -19.78 -11.63
C ASP A 30 -3.54 -18.97 -12.48
N GLN A 31 -3.97 -18.46 -13.64
CA GLN A 31 -3.09 -17.67 -14.51
C GLN A 31 -2.79 -16.29 -13.95
N SER A 32 -1.54 -15.83 -14.08
CA SER A 32 -1.11 -14.45 -13.79
C SER A 32 -1.30 -13.96 -12.33
N ILE A 33 -1.57 -14.86 -11.38
CA ILE A 33 -1.59 -14.53 -9.96
C ILE A 33 -0.17 -14.67 -9.40
N SER A 34 0.51 -13.54 -9.21
CA SER A 34 1.86 -13.46 -8.62
C SER A 34 2.04 -14.44 -7.44
N ALA A 35 3.02 -15.34 -7.55
CA ALA A 35 3.38 -16.34 -6.54
C ALA A 35 3.71 -15.76 -5.16
N SER A 36 4.09 -14.48 -5.10
CA SER A 36 4.63 -13.82 -3.90
C SER A 36 3.63 -13.03 -3.07
N ASP A 37 2.39 -12.81 -3.56
CA ASP A 37 1.41 -11.96 -2.86
C ASP A 37 0.37 -12.81 -2.11
N LYS A 38 0.42 -12.74 -0.77
CA LYS A 38 -0.43 -13.51 0.16
C LYS A 38 -1.90 -13.08 0.16
N THR A 39 -2.21 -11.92 -0.43
CA THR A 39 -3.56 -11.33 -0.37
C THR A 39 -4.42 -11.66 -1.59
N LYS A 40 -3.81 -12.21 -2.64
CA LYS A 40 -4.52 -12.55 -3.86
C LYS A 40 -5.25 -13.87 -3.70
N LYS A 41 -6.57 -13.83 -3.84
CA LYS A 41 -7.43 -15.03 -3.85
C LYS A 41 -7.11 -15.87 -5.09
N ARG A 42 -6.90 -17.17 -4.90
CA ARG A 42 -6.67 -18.17 -5.95
C ARG A 42 -7.96 -18.97 -6.14
N PRO A 43 -8.89 -18.52 -7.00
CA PRO A 43 -10.19 -19.16 -7.11
C PRO A 43 -10.09 -20.62 -7.53
N ALA A 44 -9.20 -20.96 -8.47
CA ALA A 44 -9.06 -22.35 -8.93
C ALA A 44 -8.45 -23.26 -7.85
N TYR A 45 -7.46 -22.77 -7.10
CA TYR A 45 -6.93 -23.50 -5.94
C TYR A 45 -7.97 -23.70 -4.84
N LEU A 46 -8.76 -22.68 -4.53
CA LEU A 46 -9.82 -22.80 -3.51
C LEU A 46 -10.91 -23.78 -3.95
N GLN A 47 -11.23 -23.80 -5.25
CA GLN A 47 -12.14 -24.78 -5.83
C GLN A 47 -11.59 -26.21 -5.69
N MET A 48 -10.31 -26.44 -6.05
CA MET A 48 -9.64 -27.73 -5.86
C MET A 48 -9.68 -28.21 -4.40
N VAL A 49 -9.47 -27.30 -3.44
CA VAL A 49 -9.60 -27.64 -2.01
C VAL A 49 -11.04 -28.04 -1.69
N ALA A 50 -12.04 -27.30 -2.18
CA ALA A 50 -13.45 -27.62 -1.96
C ALA A 50 -13.85 -28.96 -2.59
N ASP A 51 -13.38 -29.25 -3.80
CA ASP A 51 -13.67 -30.49 -4.52
C ASP A 51 -13.04 -31.70 -3.82
N TYR A 52 -11.83 -31.52 -3.26
CA TYR A 52 -11.23 -32.51 -2.35
C TYR A 52 -12.07 -32.73 -1.09
N GLU A 53 -12.50 -31.65 -0.40
CA GLU A 53 -13.31 -31.78 0.82
C GLU A 53 -14.70 -32.38 0.53
N ALA A 54 -15.21 -32.24 -0.69
CA ALA A 54 -16.46 -32.84 -1.16
C ALA A 54 -16.30 -34.31 -1.60
N GLY A 55 -15.07 -34.85 -1.64
CA GLY A 55 -14.79 -36.21 -2.09
C GLY A 55 -14.93 -36.40 -3.60
N LEU A 56 -14.80 -35.33 -4.39
CA LEU A 56 -14.82 -35.39 -5.85
C LEU A 56 -13.47 -35.78 -6.45
N LEU A 57 -12.41 -35.73 -5.66
CA LEU A 57 -11.07 -36.15 -6.03
C LEU A 57 -10.33 -36.71 -4.81
N ASP A 58 -9.51 -37.73 -5.05
CA ASP A 58 -8.71 -38.40 -4.01
C ASP A 58 -7.19 -38.23 -4.24
N ALA A 59 -6.81 -37.65 -5.38
CA ALA A 59 -5.44 -37.49 -5.82
C ALA A 59 -5.18 -36.13 -6.47
N ILE A 60 -4.00 -35.56 -6.22
CA ILE A 60 -3.56 -34.27 -6.76
C ILE A 60 -2.18 -34.44 -7.40
N VAL A 61 -2.08 -34.09 -8.68
CA VAL A 61 -0.80 -33.97 -9.39
C VAL A 61 -0.48 -32.49 -9.58
N CYS A 62 0.71 -32.06 -9.17
CA CYS A 62 1.18 -30.70 -9.44
C CYS A 62 2.60 -30.73 -10.01
N TYR A 63 3.01 -29.68 -10.73
CA TYR A 63 4.36 -29.67 -11.30
C TYR A 63 5.45 -29.61 -10.21
N ASP A 64 5.25 -28.73 -9.22
CA ASP A 64 6.13 -28.53 -8.07
C ASP A 64 5.29 -28.05 -6.86
N LEU A 65 5.69 -28.38 -5.64
CA LEU A 65 5.06 -27.95 -4.39
C LEU A 65 5.00 -26.41 -4.24
N ASP A 66 5.98 -25.69 -4.78
CA ASP A 66 5.99 -24.22 -4.79
C ASP A 66 4.86 -23.62 -5.67
N ARG A 67 4.28 -24.43 -6.57
CA ARG A 67 3.10 -24.07 -7.38
C ARG A 67 1.79 -24.40 -6.67
N LEU A 68 1.80 -25.42 -5.83
CA LEU A 68 0.65 -25.83 -5.05
C LEU A 68 0.47 -24.92 -3.83
N THR A 69 1.51 -24.79 -3.00
CA THR A 69 1.46 -24.12 -1.69
C THR A 69 2.38 -22.91 -1.63
N ARG A 70 1.91 -21.80 -1.05
CA ARG A 70 2.71 -20.59 -0.85
C ARG A 70 3.04 -20.35 0.62
N GLN A 71 2.37 -21.08 1.50
CA GLN A 71 2.51 -20.97 2.93
C GLN A 71 2.86 -22.32 3.52
N PRO A 72 3.80 -22.39 4.48
CA PRO A 72 4.07 -23.62 5.20
C PRO A 72 2.82 -24.24 5.83
N ARG A 73 1.85 -23.42 6.26
CA ARG A 73 0.56 -23.91 6.77
C ARG A 73 -0.25 -24.67 5.71
N GLU A 74 -0.35 -24.14 4.50
CA GLU A 74 -1.05 -24.82 3.40
C GLU A 74 -0.40 -26.18 3.09
N LEU A 75 0.93 -26.27 3.21
CA LEU A 75 1.65 -27.54 3.06
C LEU A 75 1.33 -28.53 4.18
N GLU A 76 1.34 -28.09 5.44
CA GLU A 76 0.94 -28.95 6.56
C GLU A 76 -0.52 -29.40 6.42
N ASP A 77 -1.43 -28.52 5.98
CA ASP A 77 -2.83 -28.91 5.73
C ASP A 77 -2.95 -30.03 4.68
N TRP A 78 -2.05 -30.06 3.68
CA TRP A 78 -2.01 -31.16 2.70
C TRP A 78 -1.37 -32.43 3.24
N ILE A 79 -0.34 -32.29 4.08
CA ILE A 79 0.28 -33.42 4.77
C ILE A 79 -0.74 -34.09 5.69
N ASP A 80 -1.47 -33.32 6.48
CA ASP A 80 -2.51 -33.83 7.39
C ASP A 80 -3.61 -34.57 6.60
N ARG A 81 -3.99 -34.06 5.43
CA ARG A 81 -4.94 -34.74 4.52
C ARG A 81 -4.39 -36.05 3.95
N ALA A 82 -3.10 -36.08 3.60
CA ALA A 82 -2.44 -37.30 3.14
C ALA A 82 -2.38 -38.36 4.25
N GLU A 83 -2.11 -37.96 5.49
CA GLU A 83 -2.02 -38.88 6.64
C GLU A 83 -3.39 -39.35 7.15
N SER A 84 -4.37 -38.45 7.26
CA SER A 84 -5.66 -38.76 7.90
C SER A 84 -6.74 -39.29 6.95
N ARG A 85 -6.68 -38.92 5.67
CA ARG A 85 -7.72 -39.22 4.67
C ARG A 85 -7.18 -39.92 3.41
N GLY A 86 -5.88 -40.20 3.35
CA GLY A 86 -5.28 -40.95 2.24
C GLY A 86 -5.13 -40.17 0.94
N LEU A 87 -5.10 -38.83 0.98
CA LEU A 87 -4.86 -38.01 -0.21
C LEU A 87 -3.53 -38.40 -0.89
N LEU A 88 -3.58 -38.70 -2.18
CA LEU A 88 -2.39 -38.97 -2.99
C LEU A 88 -1.89 -37.68 -3.65
N LEU A 89 -0.88 -37.04 -3.08
CA LEU A 89 -0.31 -35.81 -3.63
C LEU A 89 1.11 -36.05 -4.14
N VAL A 90 1.29 -35.88 -5.45
CA VAL A 90 2.54 -36.17 -6.16
C VAL A 90 2.98 -34.99 -7.03
N THR A 91 4.29 -34.78 -7.14
CA THR A 91 4.87 -33.78 -8.03
C THR A 91 5.39 -34.37 -9.33
N ALA A 92 5.10 -33.73 -10.47
CA ALA A 92 5.55 -34.16 -11.81
C ALA A 92 7.08 -34.12 -11.97
N ASN A 93 7.75 -33.19 -11.29
CA ASN A 93 9.21 -33.11 -11.28
C ASN A 93 9.89 -34.17 -10.39
N GLY A 94 9.13 -35.06 -9.74
CA GLY A 94 9.65 -36.15 -8.90
C GLY A 94 10.14 -35.73 -7.51
N ASP A 95 9.95 -34.47 -7.12
CA ASP A 95 10.46 -33.94 -5.85
C ASP A 95 9.75 -34.49 -4.61
N ALA A 96 8.44 -34.67 -4.65
CA ALA A 96 7.67 -35.06 -3.48
C ALA A 96 6.50 -35.99 -3.81
N ASP A 97 6.37 -37.02 -2.98
CA ASP A 97 5.20 -37.89 -2.88
C ASP A 97 4.74 -37.90 -1.41
N LEU A 98 3.68 -37.14 -1.10
CA LEU A 98 3.22 -36.96 0.28
C LEU A 98 2.56 -38.21 0.87
N SER A 99 2.29 -39.24 0.06
CA SER A 99 1.84 -40.55 0.58
C SER A 99 2.93 -41.23 1.41
N THR A 100 4.21 -40.91 1.16
CA THR A 100 5.35 -41.51 1.84
C THR A 100 5.89 -40.60 2.96
N ASP A 101 6.38 -41.22 4.04
CA ASP A 101 7.03 -40.48 5.14
C ASP A 101 8.23 -39.65 4.66
N GLY A 102 9.08 -40.26 3.83
CA GLY A 102 10.23 -39.60 3.22
C GLY A 102 9.84 -38.40 2.34
N GLY A 103 8.77 -38.52 1.54
CA GLY A 103 8.27 -37.43 0.70
C GLY A 103 7.68 -36.27 1.51
N ARG A 104 6.99 -36.56 2.63
CA ARG A 104 6.52 -35.54 3.58
C ARG A 104 7.69 -34.80 4.24
N MET A 105 8.71 -35.53 4.70
CA MET A 105 9.92 -34.93 5.26
C MET A 105 10.63 -34.03 4.24
N TYR A 106 10.82 -34.51 3.01
CA TYR A 106 11.45 -33.73 1.94
C TYR A 106 10.64 -32.46 1.63
N ALA A 107 9.32 -32.56 1.52
CA ALA A 107 8.44 -31.42 1.28
C ALA A 107 8.60 -30.31 2.34
N ARG A 108 8.63 -30.69 3.63
CA ARG A 108 8.85 -29.76 4.75
C ARG A 108 10.20 -29.08 4.67
N ILE A 109 11.27 -29.84 4.40
CA ILE A 109 12.63 -29.31 4.25
C ILE A 109 12.69 -28.33 3.07
N LYS A 110 12.14 -28.72 1.91
CA LYS A 110 12.11 -27.89 0.70
C LYS A 110 11.39 -26.56 0.96
N ALA A 111 10.20 -26.60 1.58
CA ALA A 111 9.45 -25.41 1.92
C ALA A 111 10.20 -24.50 2.91
N ALA A 112 10.87 -25.08 3.92
CA ALA A 112 11.69 -24.33 4.86
C ALA A 112 12.89 -23.66 4.17
N VAL A 113 13.57 -24.37 3.26
CA VAL A 113 14.71 -23.84 2.48
C VAL A 113 14.25 -22.70 1.58
N ALA A 114 13.17 -22.89 0.80
CA ALA A 114 12.62 -21.86 -0.08
C ALA A 114 12.25 -20.59 0.69
N ARG A 115 11.62 -20.74 1.86
CA ARG A 115 11.32 -19.60 2.74
C ARG A 115 12.58 -18.90 3.24
N ALA A 116 13.57 -19.67 3.71
CA ALA A 116 14.83 -19.12 4.18
C ALA A 116 15.57 -18.35 3.06
N GLU A 117 15.50 -18.81 1.81
CA GLU A 117 16.06 -18.10 0.66
C GLU A 117 15.37 -16.76 0.39
N VAL A 118 14.03 -16.73 0.45
CA VAL A 118 13.26 -15.48 0.30
C VAL A 118 13.62 -14.49 1.40
N GLU A 119 13.71 -14.95 2.65
CA GLU A 119 14.08 -14.13 3.80
C GLU A 119 15.52 -13.61 3.68
N ARG A 120 16.50 -14.48 3.34
CA ARG A 120 17.90 -14.09 3.07
C ARG A 120 18.01 -13.09 1.92
N LYS A 121 17.28 -13.31 0.81
CA LYS A 121 17.24 -12.38 -0.33
C LYS A 121 16.67 -11.03 0.08
N GLY A 122 15.58 -11.03 0.86
CA GLY A 122 14.98 -9.82 1.41
C GLY A 122 15.93 -9.04 2.32
N ALA A 123 16.65 -9.73 3.22
CA ALA A 123 17.65 -9.12 4.10
C ALA A 123 18.83 -8.54 3.30
N ARG A 124 19.35 -9.26 2.29
CA ARG A 124 20.40 -8.78 1.40
C ARG A 124 19.98 -7.54 0.62
N GLN A 125 18.78 -7.53 0.04
CA GLN A 125 18.24 -6.36 -0.65
C GLN A 125 18.11 -5.17 0.31
N SER A 126 17.60 -5.40 1.52
CA SER A 126 17.46 -4.36 2.53
C SER A 126 18.81 -3.73 2.88
N ARG A 127 19.82 -4.55 3.19
CA ARG A 127 21.19 -4.10 3.48
C ARG A 127 21.81 -3.34 2.31
N ALA A 128 21.66 -3.84 1.08
CA ALA A 128 22.14 -3.15 -0.11
C ALA A 128 21.46 -1.78 -0.32
N HIS A 129 20.17 -1.65 0.01
CA HIS A 129 19.47 -0.37 -0.04
C HIS A 129 19.95 0.62 1.04
N VAL A 130 20.20 0.14 2.26
CA VAL A 130 20.79 0.97 3.33
C VAL A 130 22.17 1.47 2.93
N GLN A 131 23.04 0.58 2.47
CA GLN A 131 24.39 0.93 2.02
C GLN A 131 24.35 1.94 0.86
N ARG A 132 23.46 1.71 -0.11
CA ARG A 132 23.27 2.64 -1.24
C ARG A 132 22.82 4.03 -0.77
N ALA A 133 21.91 4.08 0.21
CA ALA A 133 21.45 5.35 0.77
C ALA A 133 22.55 6.06 1.58
N ARG A 134 23.36 5.33 2.34
CA ARG A 134 24.56 5.88 3.02
C ARG A 134 25.61 6.42 2.06
N GLN A 135 25.71 5.84 0.87
CA GLN A 135 26.54 6.35 -0.22
C GLN A 135 25.92 7.54 -0.96
N GLY A 136 24.73 8.01 -0.57
CA GLY A 136 24.01 9.08 -1.27
C GLY A 136 23.50 8.69 -2.66
N ARG A 137 23.51 7.42 -3.03
CA ARG A 137 23.14 7.02 -4.40
C ARG A 137 21.62 7.09 -4.61
N PRO A 138 21.14 7.52 -5.80
CA PRO A 138 19.72 7.62 -6.11
C PRO A 138 18.95 6.31 -5.80
N PRO A 139 17.81 6.39 -5.08
CA PRO A 139 17.08 5.23 -4.65
C PRO A 139 16.46 4.47 -5.83
N LYS A 140 16.53 3.14 -5.79
CA LYS A 140 15.87 2.29 -6.79
C LYS A 140 14.37 2.25 -6.54
N GLY A 141 13.57 2.30 -7.60
CA GLY A 141 12.10 2.18 -7.52
C GLY A 141 11.39 3.24 -8.34
N VAL A 142 10.34 3.83 -7.75
CA VAL A 142 9.62 4.96 -8.37
C VAL A 142 10.45 6.23 -8.17
N ARG A 143 10.81 6.89 -9.27
CA ARG A 143 11.47 8.19 -9.25
C ARG A 143 10.51 9.27 -8.71
N PRO A 144 10.97 10.27 -7.94
CA PRO A 144 10.18 11.47 -7.65
C PRO A 144 9.91 12.28 -8.94
N LEU A 145 8.85 13.09 -8.95
CA LEU A 145 8.61 14.09 -10.01
C LEU A 145 9.82 15.02 -10.09
N GLY A 146 10.30 15.39 -11.27
CA GLY A 146 11.47 16.27 -11.45
C GLY A 146 12.78 15.53 -11.64
N TYR A 147 12.83 14.23 -11.34
CA TYR A 147 14.03 13.41 -11.47
C TYR A 147 13.79 12.18 -12.32
N SER A 148 14.81 11.75 -13.06
CA SER A 148 14.88 10.46 -13.74
C SER A 148 15.14 9.31 -12.73
N THR A 149 15.10 8.06 -13.20
CA THR A 149 15.47 6.90 -12.35
C THR A 149 16.95 6.84 -11.96
N SER A 150 17.81 7.56 -12.71
CA SER A 150 19.23 7.74 -12.39
C SER A 150 19.50 8.97 -11.51
N GLY A 151 18.48 9.76 -11.16
CA GLY A 151 18.62 10.98 -10.36
C GLY A 151 18.97 12.22 -11.17
N GLN A 152 18.92 12.17 -12.51
CA GLN A 152 19.12 13.35 -13.36
C GLN A 152 17.86 14.22 -13.36
N ILE A 153 18.01 15.55 -13.44
CA ILE A 153 16.89 16.47 -13.50
C ILE A 153 16.14 16.34 -14.82
N ILE A 154 14.80 16.32 -14.75
CA ILE A 154 13.90 16.47 -15.90
C ILE A 154 13.40 17.92 -15.88
N PRO A 155 13.85 18.79 -16.82
CA PRO A 155 13.67 20.24 -16.69
C PRO A 155 12.23 20.71 -16.47
N HIS A 156 11.29 20.28 -17.31
CA HIS A 156 9.88 20.71 -17.23
C HIS A 156 9.17 20.23 -15.95
N GLU A 157 9.52 19.04 -15.45
CA GLU A 157 8.97 18.54 -14.18
C GLU A 157 9.61 19.26 -12.98
N ALA A 158 10.91 19.54 -13.04
CA ALA A 158 11.64 20.24 -11.99
C ALA A 158 11.20 21.71 -11.87
N GLU A 159 10.87 22.36 -12.98
CA GLU A 159 10.19 23.65 -12.98
C GLU A 159 8.85 23.59 -12.23
N GLY A 160 8.03 22.57 -12.49
CA GLY A 160 6.81 22.33 -11.73
C GLY A 160 7.05 22.15 -10.22
N VAL A 161 8.09 21.42 -9.84
CA VAL A 161 8.48 21.29 -8.42
C VAL A 161 8.89 22.64 -7.83
N ARG A 162 9.74 23.42 -8.50
CA ARG A 162 10.14 24.77 -8.04
C ARG A 162 8.93 25.69 -7.88
N ALA A 163 8.01 25.66 -8.84
CA ALA A 163 6.78 26.44 -8.79
C ALA A 163 5.86 26.03 -7.62
N ILE A 164 5.77 24.73 -7.29
CA ILE A 164 5.05 24.24 -6.11
C ILE A 164 5.63 24.84 -4.82
N TYR A 165 6.96 24.84 -4.66
CA TYR A 165 7.62 25.41 -3.47
C TYR A 165 7.41 26.93 -3.39
N ALA A 166 7.60 27.64 -4.51
CA ALA A 166 7.37 29.07 -4.58
C ALA A 166 5.92 29.44 -4.23
N ALA A 167 4.94 28.74 -4.80
CA ALA A 167 3.52 28.97 -4.52
C ALA A 167 3.17 28.73 -3.04
N PHE A 168 3.70 27.65 -2.45
CA PHE A 168 3.48 27.38 -1.04
C PHE A 168 4.06 28.47 -0.13
N LEU A 169 5.28 28.94 -0.42
CA LEU A 169 5.94 30.00 0.36
C LEU A 169 5.27 31.37 0.22
N ARG A 170 4.60 31.64 -0.91
CA ARG A 170 3.72 32.82 -1.05
C ARG A 170 2.45 32.75 -0.19
N GLY A 171 2.09 31.57 0.31
CA GLY A 171 0.89 31.35 1.13
C GLY A 171 -0.29 30.74 0.38
N ASP A 172 -0.09 30.24 -0.85
CA ASP A 172 -1.14 29.57 -1.62
C ASP A 172 -1.59 28.28 -0.91
N SER A 173 -2.88 27.96 -1.02
CA SER A 173 -3.40 26.73 -0.42
C SER A 173 -2.92 25.49 -1.19
N LEU A 174 -2.73 24.37 -0.48
CA LEU A 174 -2.36 23.10 -1.13
C LEU A 174 -3.39 22.65 -2.19
N GLN A 175 -4.66 23.04 -2.01
CA GLN A 175 -5.71 22.78 -2.98
C GLN A 175 -5.61 23.71 -4.19
N GLY A 176 -5.28 24.98 -4.00
CA GLY A 176 -5.02 25.93 -5.09
C GLY A 176 -3.87 25.47 -5.96
N ILE A 177 -2.74 25.06 -5.35
CA ILE A 177 -1.58 24.50 -6.06
C ILE A 177 -1.99 23.22 -6.83
N ALA A 178 -2.77 22.33 -6.22
CA ALA A 178 -3.24 21.12 -6.89
C ALA A 178 -4.17 21.41 -8.08
N ARG A 179 -5.06 22.41 -7.97
CA ARG A 179 -5.92 22.83 -9.09
C ARG A 179 -5.11 23.44 -10.23
N ALA A 180 -4.10 24.25 -9.91
CA ALA A 180 -3.20 24.84 -10.90
C ALA A 180 -2.42 23.75 -11.67
N LEU A 181 -1.83 22.78 -10.95
CA LEU A 181 -1.20 21.60 -11.58
C LEU A 181 -2.16 20.79 -12.47
N SER A 182 -3.46 20.83 -12.17
CA SER A 182 -4.53 20.14 -12.92
C SER A 182 -5.13 20.99 -14.03
N GLY A 183 -4.66 22.23 -14.25
CA GLY A 183 -5.15 23.11 -15.32
C GLY A 183 -6.53 23.70 -15.07
N THR A 184 -7.01 23.72 -13.81
CA THR A 184 -8.36 24.17 -13.42
C THR A 184 -8.34 25.46 -12.59
N GLN A 185 -7.35 26.32 -12.84
CA GLN A 185 -7.12 27.54 -12.06
C GLN A 185 -8.21 28.58 -12.34
N MET A 186 -8.90 29.07 -11.29
CA MET A 186 -9.95 30.10 -11.41
C MET A 186 -9.75 31.32 -10.50
N ASP A 187 -8.94 31.23 -9.43
CA ASP A 187 -9.03 32.16 -8.28
C ASP A 187 -7.70 32.83 -7.87
N GLY A 188 -6.74 33.04 -8.79
CA GLY A 188 -5.46 33.71 -8.48
C GLY A 188 -4.46 32.92 -7.61
N GLU A 189 -4.89 31.88 -6.88
CA GLU A 189 -4.02 30.92 -6.19
C GLU A 189 -3.26 30.03 -7.19
N GLY A 190 -2.02 29.67 -6.88
CA GLY A 190 -1.20 28.77 -7.72
C GLY A 190 -0.57 29.46 -8.92
N LEU A 191 -0.44 30.80 -8.90
CA LEU A 191 0.15 31.56 -10.00
C LEU A 191 1.58 31.08 -10.31
N GLY A 192 1.87 30.84 -11.61
CA GLY A 192 3.15 30.34 -12.08
C GLY A 192 3.37 28.83 -11.90
N VAL A 193 2.38 28.10 -11.37
CA VAL A 193 2.44 26.63 -11.32
C VAL A 193 1.96 26.06 -12.67
N PRO A 194 2.80 25.29 -13.40
CA PRO A 194 2.43 24.77 -14.72
C PRO A 194 1.39 23.65 -14.60
N HIS A 195 0.60 23.47 -15.66
CA HIS A 195 -0.21 22.27 -15.82
C HIS A 195 0.69 21.07 -16.11
N LEU A 196 0.56 19.99 -15.33
CA LEU A 196 1.34 18.77 -15.49
C LEU A 196 0.42 17.54 -15.42
N PRO A 197 0.65 16.51 -16.25
CA PRO A 197 -0.05 15.24 -16.09
C PRO A 197 0.29 14.61 -14.73
N LEU A 198 -0.63 13.80 -14.20
CA LEU A 198 -0.40 13.17 -12.90
C LEU A 198 0.85 12.26 -12.93
N HIS A 199 1.79 12.46 -11.99
CA HIS A 199 3.07 11.75 -11.97
C HIS A 199 2.96 10.22 -12.10
N SER A 200 1.93 9.62 -11.48
CA SER A 200 1.69 8.18 -11.57
C SER A 200 1.40 7.71 -13.00
N ARG A 201 0.74 8.53 -13.82
CA ARG A 201 0.47 8.28 -15.23
C ARG A 201 1.76 8.39 -16.04
N THR A 202 2.53 9.47 -15.85
CA THR A 202 3.83 9.68 -16.52
C THR A 202 4.78 8.50 -16.29
N VAL A 203 4.91 8.04 -15.05
CA VAL A 203 5.76 6.87 -14.72
C VAL A 203 5.29 5.58 -15.41
N VAL A 204 3.98 5.39 -15.64
CA VAL A 204 3.48 4.22 -16.37
C VAL A 204 3.81 4.32 -17.86
N LEU A 205 3.67 5.51 -18.45
CA LEU A 205 4.04 5.76 -19.84
C LEU A 205 5.54 5.49 -20.09
N GLU A 206 6.42 6.02 -19.24
CA GLU A 206 7.87 5.74 -19.32
C GLU A 206 8.21 4.26 -19.19
N ARG A 207 7.50 3.55 -18.29
CA ARG A 207 7.67 2.10 -18.14
C ARG A 207 7.19 1.35 -19.36
N ASN A 208 6.10 1.79 -19.98
CA ASN A 208 5.59 1.17 -21.21
C ASN A 208 6.55 1.39 -22.38
N ALA A 209 7.07 2.61 -22.57
CA ALA A 209 8.08 2.88 -23.58
C ALA A 209 9.31 1.96 -23.43
N ARG A 210 9.80 1.76 -22.19
CA ARG A 210 10.88 0.79 -21.95
C ARG A 210 10.45 -0.66 -22.24
N ARG A 211 9.22 -1.03 -21.89
CA ARG A 211 8.69 -2.38 -22.17
C ARG A 211 8.59 -2.65 -23.66
N GLU A 212 8.18 -1.68 -24.45
CA GLU A 212 8.11 -1.76 -25.92
C GLU A 212 9.49 -2.00 -26.53
N VAL A 213 10.51 -1.26 -26.08
CA VAL A 213 11.91 -1.49 -26.49
C VAL A 213 12.38 -2.90 -26.10
N GLU A 214 11.93 -3.43 -24.95
CA GLU A 214 12.20 -4.79 -24.49
C GLU A 214 11.30 -5.88 -25.15
N GLY A 215 10.45 -5.51 -26.12
CA GLY A 215 9.51 -6.44 -26.78
C GLY A 215 8.40 -6.98 -25.88
N LYS A 216 8.11 -6.31 -24.75
CA LYS A 216 7.11 -6.72 -23.76
C LYS A 216 5.80 -5.96 -23.96
N VAL A 217 4.68 -6.66 -23.79
CA VAL A 217 3.33 -6.08 -23.86
C VAL A 217 3.19 -4.88 -22.90
N PRO A 218 2.69 -3.72 -23.36
CA PRO A 218 2.48 -2.54 -22.53
C PRO A 218 1.41 -2.81 -21.47
N ARG A 219 1.49 -2.08 -20.34
CA ARG A 219 0.50 -2.16 -19.27
C ARG A 219 -0.61 -1.12 -19.51
N PRO A 220 -1.84 -1.36 -19.03
CA PRO A 220 -2.91 -0.37 -19.11
C PRO A 220 -2.48 0.92 -18.42
N VAL A 221 -2.61 2.04 -19.14
CA VAL A 221 -2.28 3.37 -18.64
C VAL A 221 -3.49 3.91 -17.88
N PRO A 222 -3.36 4.29 -16.60
CA PRO A 222 -4.46 4.89 -15.86
C PRO A 222 -4.91 6.21 -16.49
N GLU A 223 -6.22 6.48 -16.49
CA GLU A 223 -6.77 7.80 -16.88
C GLU A 223 -6.10 8.93 -16.10
N ASP A 224 -5.92 10.06 -16.78
CA ASP A 224 -5.37 11.25 -16.12
C ASP A 224 -6.39 11.81 -15.14
N ARG A 225 -5.94 12.06 -13.92
CA ARG A 225 -6.77 12.51 -12.81
C ARG A 225 -6.21 13.81 -12.26
N PRO A 226 -7.06 14.70 -11.75
CA PRO A 226 -6.59 15.93 -11.15
C PRO A 226 -5.64 15.63 -9.99
N TRP A 227 -4.64 16.48 -9.83
CA TRP A 227 -3.75 16.47 -8.69
C TRP A 227 -4.55 16.65 -7.40
N SER A 228 -4.07 15.99 -6.35
CA SER A 228 -4.64 16.13 -5.01
C SER A 228 -3.70 16.93 -4.12
N ALA A 229 -4.27 17.71 -3.18
CA ALA A 229 -3.48 18.38 -2.14
C ALA A 229 -2.59 17.41 -1.33
N SER A 230 -2.99 16.13 -1.22
CA SER A 230 -2.18 15.09 -0.58
C SER A 230 -0.92 14.72 -1.38
N THR A 231 -0.99 14.80 -2.71
CA THR A 231 0.16 14.57 -3.58
C THR A 231 1.12 15.77 -3.51
N VAL A 232 0.59 16.99 -3.56
CA VAL A 232 1.38 18.23 -3.38
C VAL A 232 2.09 18.24 -2.03
N LEU A 233 1.39 17.90 -0.94
CA LEU A 233 1.99 17.75 0.37
C LEU A 233 3.12 16.70 0.38
N GLY A 234 2.95 15.59 -0.35
CA GLY A 234 3.99 14.58 -0.50
C GLY A 234 5.25 15.10 -1.21
N ILE A 235 5.09 16.02 -2.17
CA ILE A 235 6.21 16.69 -2.86
C ILE A 235 6.94 17.63 -1.90
N LEU A 236 6.20 18.49 -1.19
CA LEU A 236 6.77 19.44 -0.22
C LEU A 236 7.49 18.76 0.95
N ARG A 237 7.07 17.56 1.35
CA ARG A 237 7.67 16.80 2.45
C ARG A 237 8.85 15.91 2.04
N ASN A 238 9.15 15.80 0.74
CA ASN A 238 10.18 14.87 0.26
C ASN A 238 11.58 15.50 0.36
N PRO A 239 12.49 15.01 1.23
CA PRO A 239 13.81 15.59 1.44
C PRO A 239 14.74 15.51 0.22
N ARG A 240 14.42 14.61 -0.72
CA ARG A 240 15.24 14.39 -1.91
C ARG A 240 15.32 15.62 -2.81
N TYR A 241 14.31 16.48 -2.78
CA TYR A 241 14.33 17.73 -3.54
C TYR A 241 15.42 18.70 -3.07
N ALA A 242 15.76 18.64 -1.78
CA ALA A 242 16.86 19.39 -1.17
C ALA A 242 18.19 18.61 -1.19
N GLY A 243 18.28 17.54 -1.99
CA GLY A 243 19.49 16.74 -2.10
C GLY A 243 19.74 15.78 -0.94
N TYR A 244 18.81 15.56 -0.01
CA TYR A 244 19.06 14.64 1.11
C TYR A 244 18.78 13.16 0.78
N SER A 245 19.65 12.28 1.26
CA SER A 245 19.45 10.83 1.19
C SER A 245 18.48 10.33 2.26
N VAL A 246 17.56 9.45 1.85
CA VAL A 246 16.46 8.95 2.70
C VAL A 246 16.33 7.44 2.57
N TYR A 247 16.22 6.76 3.71
CA TYR A 247 15.93 5.33 3.75
C TYR A 247 14.91 5.01 4.84
N THR A 248 13.76 4.47 4.42
CA THR A 248 12.73 3.96 5.34
C THR A 248 12.78 2.43 5.36
N SER A 249 13.05 1.85 6.52
CA SER A 249 13.08 0.39 6.71
C SER A 249 11.69 -0.23 6.55
N LYS A 250 11.63 -1.54 6.29
CA LYS A 250 10.35 -2.26 6.16
C LYS A 250 9.56 -2.28 7.47
N ASP A 251 10.24 -2.30 8.61
CA ASP A 251 9.61 -2.39 9.92
C ASP A 251 8.97 -1.05 10.32
N VAL A 252 9.66 0.06 10.05
CA VAL A 252 9.10 1.42 10.21
C VAL A 252 7.85 1.59 9.33
N ARG A 253 7.88 1.11 8.08
CA ARG A 253 6.70 1.14 7.18
C ARG A 253 5.50 0.35 7.69
N ARG A 254 5.71 -0.67 8.53
CA ARG A 254 4.65 -1.53 9.10
C ARG A 254 4.06 -0.95 10.38
N GLN A 255 4.86 -0.24 11.18
CA GLN A 255 4.44 0.29 12.48
C GLN A 255 3.59 1.56 12.39
N GLU A 256 3.74 2.36 11.33
CA GLU A 256 2.97 3.60 11.12
C GLU A 256 1.50 3.33 10.72
N THR A 257 0.70 2.89 11.69
CA THR A 257 -0.77 2.91 11.65
C THR A 257 -1.26 4.10 12.49
N GLY A 258 -1.03 5.31 12.01
CA GLY A 258 -1.60 6.50 12.67
C GLY A 258 -0.96 7.84 12.29
N GLU A 259 0.37 7.90 12.22
CA GLU A 259 1.06 9.08 11.69
C GLU A 259 1.21 8.99 10.17
N SER A 260 0.99 10.11 9.48
CA SER A 260 1.07 10.17 8.02
C SER A 260 2.45 9.67 7.56
N ARG A 261 2.48 8.59 6.76
CA ARG A 261 3.68 8.05 6.06
C ARG A 261 4.58 9.10 5.40
N ARG A 262 4.10 10.34 5.24
CA ARG A 262 4.76 11.50 4.65
C ARG A 262 5.60 12.30 5.67
N LYS A 263 5.22 12.32 6.96
CA LYS A 263 6.03 12.92 8.05
C LYS A 263 7.29 12.10 8.29
N ALA A 264 7.15 10.78 8.22
CA ALA A 264 8.22 9.82 8.33
C ALA A 264 9.42 10.06 7.39
N LEU A 265 9.22 10.64 6.19
CA LEU A 265 10.33 10.82 5.24
C LEU A 265 11.41 11.79 5.76
N ARG A 266 11.02 12.83 6.51
CA ARG A 266 11.96 13.73 7.20
C ARG A 266 12.70 13.01 8.32
N ASP A 267 11.99 12.19 9.08
CA ASP A 267 12.57 11.49 10.24
C ASP A 267 13.50 10.33 9.81
N ASN A 268 13.39 9.89 8.55
CA ASN A 268 14.19 8.83 7.94
C ASN A 268 15.40 9.35 7.12
N LEU A 269 15.84 10.58 7.39
CA LEU A 269 17.08 11.11 6.83
C LEU A 269 18.27 10.23 7.23
N VAL A 270 19.09 9.88 6.24
CA VAL A 270 20.27 9.04 6.48
C VAL A 270 21.37 9.90 7.06
N LYS A 271 21.95 9.44 8.17
CA LYS A 271 23.14 10.00 8.79
C LYS A 271 24.37 9.15 8.50
N ASP A 272 25.52 9.79 8.37
CA ASP A 272 26.81 9.13 8.24
C ASP A 272 27.35 8.66 9.61
N GLU A 273 28.60 8.22 9.66
CA GLU A 273 29.26 7.74 10.88
C GLU A 273 29.49 8.85 11.91
N ASN A 274 29.55 10.11 11.47
CA ASN A 274 29.73 11.29 12.31
C ASN A 274 28.39 11.89 12.78
N GLY A 275 27.26 11.35 12.31
CA GLY A 275 25.93 11.86 12.62
C GLY A 275 25.47 12.99 11.71
N GLU A 276 26.24 13.32 10.68
CA GLU A 276 25.92 14.35 9.68
C GLU A 276 24.95 13.80 8.62
N LEU A 277 24.16 14.68 8.01
CA LEU A 277 23.18 14.29 7.01
C LEU A 277 23.86 13.90 5.69
N VAL A 278 23.58 12.70 5.20
CA VAL A 278 24.11 12.22 3.92
C VAL A 278 23.43 12.94 2.77
N LEU A 279 24.22 13.66 1.98
CA LEU A 279 23.78 14.26 0.72
C LEU A 279 23.75 13.22 -0.40
N GLY A 280 22.77 13.37 -1.28
CA GLY A 280 22.59 12.58 -2.47
C GLY A 280 23.59 12.93 -3.55
N GLN A 281 23.94 11.96 -4.39
CA GLN A 281 24.75 12.13 -5.60
C GLN A 281 23.91 12.67 -6.78
N TRP A 282 22.88 13.47 -6.48
CA TRP A 282 22.00 14.09 -7.47
C TRP A 282 21.86 15.57 -7.16
N GLU A 283 21.60 16.35 -8.21
CA GLU A 283 21.42 17.79 -8.10
C GLU A 283 20.11 18.12 -7.34
N ALA A 284 20.18 19.05 -6.39
CA ALA A 284 18.99 19.51 -5.67
C ALA A 284 18.11 20.38 -6.59
N ILE A 285 16.80 20.17 -6.57
CA ILE A 285 15.85 21.01 -7.30
C ILE A 285 15.50 22.27 -6.52
N VAL A 286 15.54 22.19 -5.19
CA VAL A 286 15.28 23.29 -4.25
C VAL A 286 16.45 23.44 -3.30
N GLU A 287 16.71 24.67 -2.87
CA GLU A 287 17.73 24.96 -1.86
C GLU A 287 17.38 24.32 -0.51
N THR A 288 18.41 23.95 0.25
CA THR A 288 18.26 23.31 1.57
C THR A 288 17.49 24.18 2.55
N ASP A 289 17.80 25.47 2.61
CA ASP A 289 17.12 26.45 3.48
C ASP A 289 15.66 26.66 3.09
N GLN A 290 15.38 26.67 1.79
CA GLN A 290 14.02 26.75 1.28
C GLN A 290 13.20 25.54 1.74
N TRP A 291 13.79 24.34 1.68
CA TRP A 291 13.12 23.12 2.11
C TRP A 291 12.86 23.08 3.61
N TRP A 292 13.83 23.45 4.44
CA TRP A 292 13.68 23.54 5.90
C TRP A 292 12.62 24.56 6.31
N THR A 293 12.59 25.71 5.63
CA THR A 293 11.54 26.73 5.83
C THR A 293 10.15 26.15 5.58
N VAL A 294 9.97 25.42 4.48
CA VAL A 294 8.71 24.71 4.17
C VAL A 294 8.37 23.68 5.25
N GLN A 295 9.35 22.93 5.76
CA GLN A 295 9.09 21.95 6.82
C GLN A 295 8.61 22.63 8.11
N ASN A 296 9.26 23.71 8.52
CA ASN A 296 8.88 24.49 9.69
C ASN A 296 7.44 25.02 9.55
N PHE A 297 7.10 25.59 8.40
CA PHE A 297 5.72 26.02 8.13
C PHE A 297 4.71 24.87 8.20
N LEU A 298 5.06 23.69 7.67
CA LEU A 298 4.16 22.54 7.65
C LEU A 298 4.04 21.83 9.01
N ASP A 299 5.04 21.94 9.88
CA ASP A 299 5.08 21.36 11.22
C ASP A 299 4.58 22.32 12.31
N ASP A 300 4.44 23.62 12.01
CA ASP A 300 3.91 24.61 12.94
C ASP A 300 2.52 24.20 13.47
N PRO A 301 2.37 23.96 14.79
CA PRO A 301 1.09 23.65 15.39
C PRO A 301 0.05 24.77 15.24
N ALA A 302 0.48 26.02 15.08
CA ALA A 302 -0.39 27.17 14.83
C ALA A 302 -0.89 27.22 13.37
N ARG A 303 -0.37 26.36 12.48
CA ARG A 303 -0.79 26.31 11.09
C ARG A 303 -2.27 25.94 10.97
N VAL A 304 -3.08 26.93 10.56
CA VAL A 304 -4.48 26.71 10.20
C VAL A 304 -4.55 26.00 8.85
N THR A 305 -4.67 24.68 8.88
CA THR A 305 -4.75 23.84 7.68
C THR A 305 -6.10 23.93 6.97
N ASN A 306 -7.16 24.32 7.70
CA ASN A 306 -8.50 24.55 7.19
C ASN A 306 -8.88 26.03 7.31
N ARG A 307 -8.69 26.80 6.24
CA ARG A 307 -9.23 28.17 6.13
C ARG A 307 -10.76 28.20 6.01
N SER A 308 -11.38 27.07 5.67
CA SER A 308 -12.82 26.86 5.56
C SER A 308 -13.32 25.84 6.58
N GLY A 309 -13.35 26.23 7.87
CA GLY A 309 -14.00 25.46 8.92
C GLY A 309 -13.06 24.61 9.78
N SER A 310 -13.11 24.88 11.09
CA SER A 310 -12.36 24.17 12.13
C SER A 310 -12.65 22.65 12.16
N THR A 311 -11.62 21.84 12.40
CA THR A 311 -11.68 20.41 12.76
C THR A 311 -12.13 20.16 14.19
N VAL A 312 -12.21 21.21 15.03
CA VAL A 312 -13.00 21.13 16.26
C VAL A 312 -14.39 20.71 15.81
N ARG A 313 -14.89 19.57 16.33
CA ARG A 313 -16.27 19.17 16.11
C ARG A 313 -17.13 20.30 16.63
N LYS A 314 -17.55 21.20 15.74
CA LYS A 314 -18.35 22.38 16.10
C LYS A 314 -19.68 21.92 16.74
N HIS A 315 -20.12 20.71 16.41
CA HIS A 315 -21.42 20.15 16.76
C HIS A 315 -21.30 18.68 17.14
N LEU A 316 -22.09 18.26 18.12
CA LEU A 316 -21.88 17.03 18.90
C LEU A 316 -21.98 15.76 18.05
N GLY A 317 -22.86 15.76 17.04
CA GLY A 317 -23.13 14.61 16.16
C GLY A 317 -22.44 14.56 14.81
N ALA A 318 -21.60 15.54 14.46
CA ALA A 318 -21.03 15.63 13.11
C ALA A 318 -20.12 14.43 12.81
N GLY A 319 -20.52 13.58 11.85
CA GLY A 319 -19.77 12.37 11.46
C GLY A 319 -19.92 11.17 12.41
N LEU A 320 -20.72 11.29 13.47
CA LEU A 320 -21.06 10.18 14.37
C LEU A 320 -22.44 9.61 14.06
N TYR A 321 -23.41 10.47 13.75
CA TYR A 321 -24.76 10.03 13.42
C TYR A 321 -24.80 9.38 12.04
N ARG A 322 -25.51 8.27 11.94
CA ARG A 322 -25.74 7.54 10.69
C ARG A 322 -27.20 7.69 10.28
N CYS A 323 -27.43 7.81 8.99
CA CYS A 323 -28.77 7.75 8.44
C CYS A 323 -29.28 6.32 8.56
N GLU A 324 -30.46 6.13 9.15
CA GLU A 324 -31.08 4.80 9.28
C GLU A 324 -31.39 4.18 7.90
N VAL A 325 -31.83 4.99 6.93
CA VAL A 325 -32.25 4.50 5.61
C VAL A 325 -31.08 4.04 4.75
N CYS A 326 -29.96 4.78 4.75
CA CYS A 326 -28.85 4.52 3.83
C CYS A 326 -27.51 4.19 4.50
N GLY A 327 -27.44 4.15 5.84
CA GLY A 327 -26.22 3.84 6.60
C GLY A 327 -25.10 4.89 6.54
N GLU A 328 -25.19 5.84 5.60
CA GLU A 328 -24.21 6.90 5.39
C GLU A 328 -24.13 7.88 6.56
N PRO A 329 -22.94 8.43 6.85
CA PRO A 329 -22.77 9.45 7.88
C PRO A 329 -23.57 10.72 7.59
N VAL A 330 -24.30 11.19 8.60
CA VAL A 330 -25.03 12.46 8.56
C VAL A 330 -24.05 13.62 8.65
N ARG A 331 -24.23 14.63 7.80
CA ARG A 331 -23.38 15.83 7.76
C ARG A 331 -24.11 17.01 8.41
N THR A 332 -23.36 17.99 8.90
CA THR A 332 -23.95 19.26 9.35
C THR A 332 -24.02 20.23 8.17
N ARG A 333 -25.20 20.77 7.89
CA ARG A 333 -25.43 21.87 6.93
C ARG A 333 -26.05 23.05 7.67
N ALA A 334 -25.27 24.12 7.89
CA ALA A 334 -25.70 25.29 8.66
C ALA A 334 -26.33 24.91 10.02
N ARG A 335 -27.65 25.07 10.16
CA ARG A 335 -28.41 24.80 11.40
C ARG A 335 -29.00 23.38 11.48
N TYR A 336 -28.69 22.50 10.54
CA TYR A 336 -29.30 21.18 10.42
C TYR A 336 -28.29 20.04 10.40
N TYR A 337 -28.72 18.88 10.89
CA TYR A 337 -28.17 17.59 10.56
C TYR A 337 -28.92 17.03 9.35
N SER A 338 -28.20 16.76 8.25
CA SER A 338 -28.81 16.24 7.03
C SER A 338 -28.05 15.08 6.39
N CYS A 339 -28.83 14.15 5.85
CA CYS A 339 -28.33 13.07 5.01
C CYS A 339 -27.95 13.62 3.63
N LYS A 340 -26.84 13.16 3.04
CA LYS A 340 -26.42 13.57 1.69
C LYS A 340 -27.47 13.22 0.63
N ALA A 341 -28.18 12.10 0.80
CA ALA A 341 -29.24 11.61 -0.09
C ALA A 341 -30.63 12.22 0.22
N GLY A 342 -30.75 13.11 1.21
CA GLY A 342 -32.01 13.80 1.50
C GLY A 342 -33.00 13.08 2.43
N HIS A 343 -32.71 11.85 2.88
CA HIS A 343 -33.62 11.07 3.75
C HIS A 343 -33.92 11.69 5.12
N LEU A 344 -32.99 12.48 5.66
CA LEU A 344 -33.09 13.07 6.98
C LEU A 344 -32.68 14.53 6.90
N ASN A 345 -33.50 15.40 7.50
CA ASN A 345 -33.15 16.78 7.78
C ASN A 345 -33.77 17.20 9.11
N ARG A 346 -32.95 17.48 10.12
CA ARG A 346 -33.40 17.81 11.48
C ARG A 346 -32.61 18.97 12.06
N THR A 347 -33.28 19.79 12.86
CA THR A 347 -32.67 20.94 13.51
C THR A 347 -31.59 20.50 14.49
N ARG A 348 -30.39 21.05 14.33
CA ARG A 348 -29.19 20.65 15.04
C ARG A 348 -29.29 20.90 16.55
N SER A 349 -29.80 22.07 16.96
CA SER A 349 -29.92 22.43 18.38
C SER A 349 -30.78 21.43 19.15
N ALA A 350 -31.95 21.11 18.63
CA ALA A 350 -32.87 20.15 19.27
C ALA A 350 -32.23 18.76 19.50
N ILE A 351 -31.46 18.27 18.52
CA ILE A 351 -30.75 16.98 18.67
C ILE A 351 -29.61 17.11 19.68
N ASP A 352 -28.80 18.17 19.59
CA ASP A 352 -27.69 18.39 20.51
C ASP A 352 -28.17 18.55 21.97
N ASP A 353 -29.29 19.24 22.19
CA ASP A 353 -29.88 19.44 23.51
C ASP A 353 -30.43 18.13 24.08
N PHE A 354 -31.13 17.34 23.26
CA PHE A 354 -31.60 16.01 23.64
C PHE A 354 -30.44 15.09 24.04
N VAL A 355 -29.39 15.02 23.21
CA VAL A 355 -28.23 14.18 23.50
C VAL A 355 -27.48 14.67 24.74
N ARG A 356 -27.32 15.99 24.92
CA ARG A 356 -26.74 16.55 26.15
C ARG A 356 -27.55 16.15 27.39
N ALA A 357 -28.86 16.30 27.36
CA ALA A 357 -29.74 15.93 28.47
C ALA A 357 -29.57 14.44 28.84
N LEU A 358 -29.57 13.56 27.82
CA LEU A 358 -29.41 12.12 28.01
C LEU A 358 -28.02 11.74 28.54
N VAL A 359 -26.97 12.40 28.06
CA VAL A 359 -25.60 12.22 28.57
C VAL A 359 -25.49 12.69 30.02
N VAL A 360 -26.05 13.85 30.36
CA VAL A 360 -26.06 14.37 31.74
C VAL A 360 -26.82 13.42 32.67
N GLU A 361 -27.98 12.92 32.26
CA GLU A 361 -28.75 11.93 33.03
C GLU A 361 -27.93 10.64 33.21
N ARG A 362 -27.28 10.16 32.14
CA ARG A 362 -26.43 8.97 32.19
C ARG A 362 -25.28 9.13 33.19
N LEU A 363 -24.61 10.28 33.16
CA LEU A 363 -23.49 10.64 34.03
C LEU A 363 -23.90 10.79 35.51
N LYS A 364 -25.16 11.13 35.80
CA LYS A 364 -25.70 11.19 37.16
C LYS A 364 -25.90 9.82 37.81
N ARG A 365 -25.94 8.73 37.03
CA ARG A 365 -26.14 7.38 37.57
C ARG A 365 -24.90 6.90 38.34
N LYS A 366 -25.13 6.31 39.52
CA LYS A 366 -24.09 5.90 40.48
C LYS A 366 -23.17 4.77 39.96
N ASP A 367 -23.60 4.02 38.95
CA ASP A 367 -22.85 2.92 38.33
C ASP A 367 -21.59 3.40 37.59
N LEU A 368 -21.55 4.65 37.13
CA LEU A 368 -20.37 5.23 36.47
C LEU A 368 -19.28 5.70 37.43
N ARG A 369 -19.59 5.91 38.72
CA ARG A 369 -18.58 6.31 39.72
C ARG A 369 -17.60 5.18 40.08
N ARG A 370 -17.84 3.94 39.64
CA ARG A 370 -17.08 2.75 40.08
C ARG A 370 -15.79 2.44 39.28
N ARG A 371 -15.45 3.20 38.24
CA ARG A 371 -14.29 2.91 37.35
C ARG A 371 -13.05 3.80 37.51
N LYS A 372 -12.90 4.55 38.61
CA LYS A 372 -11.72 5.41 38.87
C LYS A 372 -10.84 4.99 40.06
N LYS A 373 -10.89 3.71 40.47
CA LYS A 373 -9.91 3.10 41.40
C LYS A 373 -9.39 1.79 40.83
N GLN A 374 -8.52 1.86 39.83
CA GLN A 374 -7.54 0.83 39.47
C GLN A 374 -6.69 1.37 38.32
N ALA A 375 -5.69 2.17 38.68
CA ALA A 375 -4.44 2.42 37.96
C ALA A 375 -3.68 3.53 38.69
N ASP A 376 -3.10 3.18 39.84
CA ASP A 376 -1.79 3.71 40.23
C ASP A 376 -0.94 2.47 40.54
N PRO A 377 0.11 2.20 39.74
CA PRO A 377 1.09 1.17 40.06
C PRO A 377 2.14 1.73 41.02
N GLU A 378 2.30 1.09 42.18
CA GLU A 378 3.64 0.92 42.76
C GLU A 378 4.33 -0.25 42.07
#